data_AF-A0A2T9Y422-F1
#
_entry.id   AF-A0A2T9Y422-F1
#
_cell.length_a   1.000
_cell.length_b   1.000
_cell.length_c   1.000
_cell.angle_alpha   90.00
_cell.angle_beta   90.00
_cell.angle_gamma   90.00
#
_symmetry.space_group_name_H-M   'P 1'
#
loop_
_entity.id
_entity.type
_entity.pdbx_description
1 polymer ?
#
loop_
_entity_poly.entity_id
_entity_poly.type
_entity_poly.pdbx_seq_one_letter_code
_entity_poly.pdbx_strand_id
1 'polypeptide(L)'
;MVYNSSQSSSQSSNQSNESTQGRFQRNTAPIPGKYKKTDPDVRIRIMTAGKAGKDWRELARANSVNINTAASWLESGHLKQLPKGRNGTPSKISEPMTNDLINWISGDSKITLKMICVKLFDKYAVQISQQVVSKHLNGMKYTSKKSYNKSNSMNTPENKIMIIDDTRAVNRLPNSKGPNFHMLGALCYLGLVHLESKRRHHTKKTCSDWCCGLIKEILGKCVSQSSIVLVCDNASIHGDLKNLESVYTGLTVLHMSPYSPMLNPIENA
;
A
#
# COMPACT_ATOMS: atom_id res chain seq x y z
N MET A 1 68.86 -21.84 47.13
CA MET A 1 67.55 -22.48 47.40
C MET A 1 67.19 -23.30 46.18
N VAL A 2 67.20 -24.62 46.35
CA VAL A 2 66.97 -25.67 45.36
C VAL A 2 65.48 -26.02 45.34
N TYR A 3 64.91 -26.25 44.16
CA TYR A 3 63.78 -27.14 43.80
C TYR A 3 63.53 -26.86 42.31
N ASN A 4 63.96 -27.63 41.30
CA ASN A 4 63.87 -29.05 40.96
C ASN A 4 62.48 -29.70 40.98
N SER A 5 62.16 -30.32 39.83
CA SER A 5 61.21 -31.43 39.57
C SER A 5 59.78 -30.98 39.20
N SER A 6 59.13 -31.40 38.11
CA SER A 6 59.28 -32.61 37.30
C SER A 6 58.75 -32.44 35.86
N GLN A 7 59.34 -33.25 34.98
CA GLN A 7 58.97 -33.53 33.59
C GLN A 7 57.54 -34.07 33.41
N SER A 8 56.96 -33.88 32.23
CA SER A 8 56.67 -35.01 31.33
C SER A 8 56.16 -34.53 29.96
N SER A 9 57.05 -34.68 28.98
CA SER A 9 56.75 -34.83 27.55
C SER A 9 56.12 -36.19 27.29
N SER A 10 55.17 -36.30 26.35
CA SER A 10 55.00 -37.49 25.49
C SER A 10 54.07 -37.21 24.30
N GLN A 11 54.64 -37.38 23.11
CA GLN A 11 53.95 -37.62 21.84
C GLN A 11 53.19 -38.96 21.87
N SER A 12 52.11 -39.09 21.09
CA SER A 12 51.53 -40.32 20.50
C SER A 12 50.03 -40.07 20.29
N SER A 13 49.32 -40.45 19.23
CA SER A 13 49.59 -41.10 17.95
C SER A 13 48.32 -40.88 17.13
N ASN A 14 48.48 -40.62 15.83
CA ASN A 14 47.38 -40.73 14.88
C ASN A 14 47.04 -42.22 14.74
N GLN A 15 45.89 -42.63 15.27
CA GLN A 15 45.22 -43.86 14.87
C GLN A 15 43.82 -43.53 14.38
N SER A 16 43.65 -43.88 13.10
CA SER A 16 42.40 -44.01 12.37
C SER A 16 41.36 -44.82 13.14
N ASN A 17 40.20 -44.22 13.39
CA ASN A 17 38.97 -44.95 13.68
C ASN A 17 37.95 -44.67 12.56
N GLU A 18 37.96 -45.58 11.58
CA GLU A 18 36.76 -45.96 10.84
C GLU A 18 35.71 -46.54 11.80
N SER A 19 34.46 -46.61 11.31
CA SER A 19 33.26 -47.16 11.97
C SER A 19 32.56 -46.15 12.91
N THR A 20 31.28 -45.80 12.79
CA THR A 20 30.15 -46.37 12.04
C THR A 20 29.15 -45.23 11.82
N GLN A 21 28.91 -44.81 10.57
CA GLN A 21 27.73 -43.99 10.26
C GLN A 21 26.48 -44.87 10.37
N GLY A 22 26.02 -45.09 11.59
CA GLY A 22 24.70 -45.60 11.89
C GLY A 22 23.66 -44.53 11.56
N ARG A 23 23.39 -44.35 10.27
CA ARG A 23 22.22 -43.59 9.81
C ARG A 23 21.00 -44.30 10.39
N PHE A 24 20.38 -43.71 11.41
CA PHE A 24 19.07 -44.11 11.90
C PHE A 24 18.12 -44.16 10.70
N GLN A 25 17.92 -45.36 10.15
CA GLN A 25 16.88 -45.61 9.18
C GLN A 25 15.59 -45.42 9.94
N ARG A 26 14.92 -44.28 9.74
CA ARG A 26 13.53 -44.15 10.13
C ARG A 26 12.82 -45.27 9.39
N ASN A 27 12.29 -46.26 10.12
CA ASN A 27 11.29 -47.17 9.60
C ASN A 27 10.13 -46.32 9.13
N THR A 28 10.16 -45.91 7.86
CA THR A 28 9.04 -45.24 7.22
C THR A 28 8.00 -46.32 7.03
N ALA A 29 6.92 -46.24 7.80
CA ALA A 29 5.72 -47.04 7.53
C ALA A 29 5.39 -46.91 6.03
N PRO A 30 4.92 -47.99 5.38
CA PRO A 30 4.60 -47.95 3.95
C PRO A 30 3.70 -46.75 3.68
N ILE A 31 4.13 -45.88 2.75
CA ILE A 31 3.32 -44.76 2.31
C ILE A 31 1.97 -45.34 1.86
N PRO A 32 0.84 -44.92 2.45
CA PRO A 32 -0.46 -45.40 2.02
C PRO A 32 -0.58 -45.16 0.52
N GLY A 33 -0.76 -46.24 -0.26
CA GLY A 33 -0.92 -46.15 -1.70
C GLY A 33 -2.04 -45.16 -2.05
N LYS A 34 -1.90 -44.45 -3.18
CA LYS A 34 -2.95 -43.54 -3.66
C LYS A 34 -4.29 -44.28 -3.64
N TYR A 35 -5.28 -43.75 -2.92
CA TYR A 35 -6.64 -44.27 -2.94
C TYR A 35 -7.11 -44.37 -4.39
N LYS A 36 -7.51 -45.57 -4.84
CA LYS A 36 -8.10 -45.75 -6.17
C LYS A 36 -9.37 -44.90 -6.24
N LYS A 37 -9.39 -43.92 -7.14
CA LYS A 37 -10.61 -43.14 -7.41
C LYS A 37 -11.61 -44.09 -8.04
N THR A 38 -12.73 -44.34 -7.35
CA THR A 38 -13.81 -45.13 -7.93
C THR A 38 -14.47 -44.32 -9.04
N ASP A 39 -14.80 -45.00 -10.13
CA ASP A 39 -15.56 -44.45 -11.24
C ASP A 39 -16.92 -43.90 -10.73
N PRO A 40 -17.27 -42.62 -11.01
CA PRO A 40 -18.56 -42.03 -10.65
C PRO A 40 -19.76 -42.88 -11.08
N ASP A 41 -19.68 -43.60 -12.19
CA ASP A 41 -20.77 -44.41 -12.72
C ASP A 41 -21.03 -45.67 -11.88
N VAL A 42 -20.01 -46.17 -11.19
CA VAL A 42 -20.15 -47.26 -10.21
C VAL A 42 -20.95 -46.80 -9.00
N ARG A 43 -20.70 -45.57 -8.51
CA ARG A 43 -21.45 -44.99 -7.40
C ARG A 43 -22.92 -44.81 -7.77
N ILE A 44 -23.21 -44.28 -8.95
CA ILE A 44 -24.58 -44.12 -9.44
C ILE A 44 -25.28 -45.49 -9.52
N ARG A 45 -24.64 -46.51 -10.12
CA ARG A 45 -25.23 -47.85 -10.24
C ARG A 45 -25.56 -48.49 -8.89
N ILE A 46 -24.63 -48.43 -7.94
CA ILE A 46 -24.84 -48.98 -6.58
C ILE A 46 -25.95 -48.22 -5.85
N MET A 47 -25.99 -46.89 -5.97
CA MET A 47 -27.03 -46.08 -5.34
C MET A 47 -28.42 -46.30 -5.94
N THR A 48 -28.52 -46.43 -7.27
CA THR A 48 -29.77 -46.74 -7.97
C THR A 48 -30.28 -48.13 -7.59
N ALA A 49 -29.40 -49.13 -7.53
CA ALA A 49 -29.77 -50.47 -7.08
C ALA A 49 -30.26 -50.50 -5.63
N GLY A 50 -29.59 -49.77 -4.73
CA GLY A 50 -30.01 -49.67 -3.32
C GLY A 50 -31.36 -48.97 -3.15
N LYS A 51 -31.64 -47.89 -3.91
CA LYS A 51 -32.95 -47.22 -3.91
C LYS A 51 -34.06 -48.12 -4.48
N ALA A 52 -33.75 -48.96 -5.45
CA ALA A 52 -34.69 -49.89 -6.06
C ALA A 52 -34.89 -51.19 -5.26
N GLY A 53 -34.28 -51.32 -4.07
CA GLY A 53 -34.38 -52.53 -3.23
C GLY A 53 -33.65 -53.75 -3.80
N LYS A 54 -32.75 -53.58 -4.77
CA LYS A 54 -31.95 -54.64 -5.38
C LYS A 54 -30.66 -54.89 -4.59
N ASP A 55 -29.95 -55.98 -4.90
CA ASP A 55 -28.72 -56.41 -4.21
C ASP A 55 -27.49 -55.53 -4.53
N TRP A 56 -27.49 -54.32 -4.00
CA TRP A 56 -26.38 -53.36 -4.10
C TRP A 56 -25.07 -53.87 -3.47
N ARG A 57 -25.13 -54.83 -2.54
CA ARG A 57 -23.95 -55.44 -1.89
C ARG A 57 -23.14 -56.29 -2.87
N GLU A 58 -23.81 -57.01 -3.75
CA GLU A 58 -23.16 -57.82 -4.78
C GLU A 58 -22.54 -56.92 -5.85
N LEU A 59 -23.27 -55.88 -6.28
CA LEU A 59 -22.75 -54.85 -7.18
C LEU A 59 -21.52 -54.14 -6.61
N ALA A 60 -21.48 -53.86 -5.30
CA ALA A 60 -20.32 -53.27 -4.64
C ALA A 60 -19.10 -54.21 -4.68
N ARG A 61 -19.28 -55.51 -4.40
CA ARG A 61 -18.20 -56.51 -4.50
C ARG A 61 -17.70 -56.66 -5.94
N ALA A 62 -18.59 -56.74 -6.92
CA ALA A 62 -18.26 -56.85 -8.33
C ALA A 62 -17.44 -55.65 -8.84
N ASN A 63 -17.69 -54.46 -8.30
CA ASN A 63 -16.95 -53.24 -8.63
C ASN A 63 -15.79 -52.93 -7.67
N SER A 64 -15.38 -53.88 -6.83
CA SER A 64 -14.28 -53.72 -5.85
C SER A 64 -14.45 -52.51 -4.90
N VAL A 65 -15.70 -52.17 -4.57
CA VAL A 65 -16.03 -51.11 -3.60
C VAL A 65 -16.25 -51.76 -2.23
N ASN A 66 -15.61 -51.21 -1.20
CA ASN A 66 -15.83 -51.66 0.17
C ASN A 66 -17.32 -51.49 0.55
N ILE A 67 -17.92 -52.54 1.12
CA ILE A 67 -19.35 -52.58 1.49
C ILE A 67 -19.73 -51.42 2.41
N ASN A 68 -18.85 -51.05 3.37
CA ASN A 68 -19.08 -49.93 4.28
C ASN A 68 -19.08 -48.58 3.53
N THR A 69 -18.22 -48.43 2.53
CA THR A 69 -18.19 -47.25 1.66
C THR A 69 -19.46 -47.15 0.82
N ALA A 70 -19.93 -48.26 0.25
CA ALA A 70 -21.19 -48.32 -0.49
C ALA A 70 -22.41 -48.02 0.39
N ALA A 71 -22.44 -48.54 1.62
CA ALA A 71 -23.47 -48.22 2.61
C ALA A 71 -23.48 -46.73 2.96
N SER A 72 -22.30 -46.13 3.19
CA SER A 72 -22.16 -44.69 3.43
C SER A 72 -22.62 -43.84 2.24
N TRP A 73 -22.49 -44.32 1.00
CA TRP A 73 -23.05 -43.63 -0.17
C TRP A 73 -24.58 -43.63 -0.17
N LEU A 74 -25.21 -44.74 0.21
CA LEU A 74 -26.66 -44.84 0.35
C LEU A 74 -27.19 -43.92 1.46
N GLU A 75 -26.49 -43.90 2.59
CA GLU A 75 -26.83 -43.02 3.73
C GLU A 75 -26.64 -41.53 3.41
N SER A 76 -25.56 -41.16 2.72
CA SER A 76 -25.30 -39.77 2.33
C SER A 76 -26.17 -39.25 1.18
N GLY A 77 -26.77 -40.13 0.38
CA GLY A 77 -27.72 -39.76 -0.68
C GLY A 77 -27.14 -38.98 -1.88
N HIS A 78 -25.85 -38.59 -1.85
CA HIS A 78 -25.21 -37.84 -2.92
C HIS A 78 -24.68 -38.75 -4.04
N LEU A 79 -25.18 -38.54 -5.26
CA LEU A 79 -24.74 -39.28 -6.46
C LEU A 79 -23.28 -38.94 -6.86
N LYS A 80 -22.81 -37.75 -6.50
CA LYS A 80 -21.44 -37.28 -6.75
C LYS A 80 -20.68 -37.19 -5.43
N GLN A 81 -19.37 -37.47 -5.48
CA GLN A 81 -18.50 -37.23 -4.34
C GLN A 81 -18.33 -35.71 -4.15
N LEU A 82 -18.85 -35.17 -3.04
CA LEU A 82 -18.59 -33.79 -2.67
C LEU A 82 -17.16 -33.65 -2.13
N PRO A 83 -16.46 -32.54 -2.44
CA PRO A 83 -15.18 -32.26 -1.81
C PRO A 83 -15.39 -32.15 -0.30
N LYS A 84 -14.68 -32.98 0.48
CA LYS A 84 -14.66 -32.83 1.94
C LYS A 84 -14.04 -31.48 2.28
N GLY A 85 -14.77 -30.64 3.01
CA GLY A 85 -14.17 -29.46 3.65
C GLY A 85 -13.00 -29.92 4.51
N ARG A 86 -11.81 -29.39 4.23
CA ARG A 86 -10.69 -29.56 5.17
C ARG A 86 -10.98 -28.65 6.35
N ASN A 87 -10.97 -29.20 7.56
CA ASN A 87 -10.89 -28.39 8.77
C ASN A 87 -9.57 -27.62 8.68
N GLY A 88 -9.67 -26.31 8.40
CA GLY A 88 -8.51 -25.44 8.30
C GLY A 88 -7.78 -25.34 9.63
N THR A 89 -6.53 -24.90 9.58
CA THR A 89 -5.80 -24.53 10.80
C THR A 89 -6.51 -23.34 11.46
N PRO A 90 -6.67 -23.32 12.79
CA PRO A 90 -7.20 -22.16 13.50
C PRO A 90 -6.41 -20.89 13.14
N SER A 91 -7.11 -19.77 12.98
CA SER A 91 -6.48 -18.47 12.76
C SER A 91 -5.54 -18.14 13.92
N LYS A 92 -4.33 -17.66 13.62
CA LYS A 92 -3.41 -17.15 14.65
C LYS A 92 -3.88 -15.82 15.26
N ILE A 93 -4.78 -15.11 14.59
CA ILE A 93 -5.34 -13.85 15.06
C ILE A 93 -6.68 -14.16 15.70
N SER A 94 -6.75 -13.97 17.02
CA SER A 94 -7.97 -14.13 17.81
C SER A 94 -8.83 -12.87 17.77
N GLU A 95 -10.07 -12.98 18.28
CA GLU A 95 -11.00 -11.86 18.36
C GLU A 95 -10.48 -10.69 19.23
N PRO A 96 -9.88 -10.92 20.42
CA PRO A 96 -9.25 -9.83 21.19
C PRO A 96 -8.15 -9.10 20.42
N MET A 97 -7.29 -9.85 19.72
CA MET A 97 -6.24 -9.27 18.87
C MET A 97 -6.83 -8.45 17.74
N THR A 98 -7.97 -8.89 17.19
CA THR A 98 -8.68 -8.18 16.12
C THR A 98 -9.20 -6.82 16.60
N ASN A 99 -9.80 -6.76 17.79
CA ASN A 99 -10.30 -5.51 18.37
C ASN A 99 -9.17 -4.50 18.60
N ASP A 100 -8.04 -4.94 19.15
CA ASP A 100 -6.87 -4.07 19.30
C ASP A 100 -6.32 -3.57 17.97
N LEU A 101 -6.31 -4.44 16.97
CA LEU A 101 -5.81 -4.11 15.65
C LEU A 101 -6.67 -3.04 14.98
N ILE A 102 -8.00 -3.12 15.12
CA ILE A 102 -8.93 -2.07 14.70
C ILE A 102 -8.67 -0.77 15.47
N ASN A 103 -8.49 -0.85 16.79
CA ASN A 103 -8.23 0.34 17.62
C ASN A 103 -6.93 1.04 17.22
N TRP A 104 -5.86 0.30 16.95
CA TRP A 104 -4.58 0.88 16.52
C TRP A 104 -4.68 1.54 15.15
N ILE A 105 -5.39 0.94 14.20
CA ILE A 105 -5.59 1.52 12.86
C ILE A 105 -6.49 2.76 12.93
N SER A 106 -7.52 2.72 13.78
CA SER A 106 -8.43 3.85 13.97
C SER A 106 -7.75 5.03 14.67
N GLY A 107 -6.80 4.76 15.58
CA GLY A 107 -6.03 5.79 16.28
C GLY A 107 -4.86 6.36 15.48
N ASP A 108 -4.24 5.59 14.59
CA ASP A 108 -3.15 6.03 13.73
C ASP A 108 -3.24 5.41 12.33
N SER A 109 -3.71 6.19 11.36
CA SER A 109 -3.83 5.75 9.97
C SER A 109 -2.48 5.53 9.27
N LYS A 110 -1.35 5.94 9.88
CA LYS A 110 0.00 5.75 9.34
C LYS A 110 0.67 4.49 9.88
N ILE A 111 0.02 3.75 10.76
CA ILE A 111 0.58 2.53 11.33
C ILE A 111 0.90 1.51 10.23
N THR A 112 2.15 1.03 10.22
CA THR A 112 2.58 0.04 9.23
C THR A 112 2.26 -1.38 9.69
N LEU A 113 2.10 -2.31 8.75
CA LEU A 113 1.94 -3.74 9.07
C LEU A 113 3.09 -4.29 9.92
N LYS A 114 4.31 -3.79 9.71
CA LYS A 114 5.48 -4.14 10.53
C LYS A 114 5.28 -3.69 11.97
N MET A 115 4.81 -2.46 12.19
CA MET A 115 4.53 -1.93 13.53
C MET A 115 3.43 -2.72 14.23
N ILE A 116 2.38 -3.12 13.49
CA ILE A 116 1.31 -3.97 14.02
C ILE A 116 1.87 -5.32 14.47
N CYS A 117 2.76 -5.95 13.70
CA CYS A 117 3.39 -7.22 14.10
C CYS A 117 4.18 -7.08 15.41
N VAL A 118 4.93 -5.99 15.58
CA VAL A 118 5.65 -5.69 16.82
C VAL A 118 4.67 -5.53 17.99
N LYS A 119 3.61 -4.72 17.83
CA LYS A 119 2.60 -4.54 18.87
C LYS A 119 1.87 -5.84 19.26
N LEU A 120 1.59 -6.71 18.29
CA LEU A 120 0.99 -8.03 18.56
C LEU A 120 1.94 -8.94 19.32
N PHE A 121 3.24 -8.90 18.98
CA PHE A 121 4.25 -9.64 19.73
C PHE A 121 4.39 -9.10 21.15
N ASP A 122 4.48 -7.78 21.33
CA ASP A 122 4.65 -7.17 22.65
C ASP A 122 3.45 -7.42 23.57
N LYS A 123 2.21 -7.32 23.05
CA LYS A 123 0.99 -7.45 23.85
C LYS A 123 0.56 -8.91 24.07
N TYR A 124 0.76 -9.79 23.10
CA TYR A 124 0.23 -11.15 23.11
C TYR A 124 1.29 -12.25 23.04
N ALA A 125 2.57 -11.89 22.94
CA ALA A 125 3.68 -12.82 22.69
C ALA A 125 3.50 -13.69 21.42
N VAL A 126 2.69 -13.23 20.46
CA VAL A 126 2.42 -13.98 19.22
C VAL A 126 3.28 -13.45 18.08
N GLN A 127 4.13 -14.32 17.53
CA GLN A 127 4.89 -14.00 16.32
C GLN A 127 4.05 -14.21 15.06
N ILE A 128 3.76 -13.10 14.37
CA ILE A 128 2.94 -13.06 13.15
C ILE A 128 3.71 -12.32 12.06
N SER A 129 3.65 -12.84 10.84
CA SER A 129 4.24 -12.14 9.69
C SER A 129 3.32 -11.04 9.17
N GLN A 130 3.91 -10.02 8.53
CA GLN A 130 3.15 -8.91 7.92
C GLN A 130 2.10 -9.40 6.92
N GLN A 131 2.38 -10.52 6.22
CA GLN A 131 1.45 -11.14 5.28
C GLN A 131 0.19 -11.69 5.97
N VAL A 132 0.32 -12.28 7.16
CA VAL A 132 -0.83 -12.79 7.91
C VAL A 132 -1.71 -11.64 8.37
N VAL A 133 -1.11 -10.57 8.89
CA VAL A 133 -1.85 -9.34 9.25
C VAL A 133 -2.55 -8.74 8.03
N SER A 134 -1.86 -8.65 6.88
CA SER A 134 -2.45 -8.14 5.63
C SER A 134 -3.63 -8.99 5.16
N LYS A 135 -3.50 -10.32 5.16
CA LYS A 135 -4.59 -11.23 4.79
C LYS A 135 -5.79 -11.11 5.72
N HIS A 136 -5.55 -10.98 7.02
CA HIS A 136 -6.60 -10.79 8.01
C HIS A 136 -7.37 -9.50 7.77
N LEU A 137 -6.65 -8.39 7.59
CA LEU A 137 -7.23 -7.09 7.27
C LEU A 137 -8.03 -7.11 5.95
N ASN A 138 -7.49 -7.76 4.92
CA ASN A 138 -8.21 -7.94 3.65
C ASN A 138 -9.49 -8.76 3.83
N GLY A 139 -9.46 -9.82 4.66
CA GLY A 139 -10.64 -10.60 5.03
C GLY A 139 -11.70 -9.77 5.76
N MET A 140 -11.24 -8.80 6.56
CA MET A 140 -12.08 -7.79 7.23
C MET A 140 -12.48 -6.62 6.32
N LYS A 141 -12.12 -6.65 5.03
CA LYS A 141 -12.38 -5.60 4.04
C LYS A 141 -11.73 -4.24 4.34
N TYR A 142 -10.65 -4.22 5.12
CA TYR A 142 -9.82 -3.03 5.28
C TYR A 142 -8.92 -2.87 4.06
N THR A 143 -8.83 -1.65 3.55
CA THR A 143 -7.95 -1.30 2.42
C THR A 143 -7.16 -0.05 2.75
N SER A 144 -5.84 -0.13 2.64
CA SER A 144 -4.97 1.04 2.75
C SER A 144 -5.09 1.88 1.48
N LYS A 145 -5.49 3.14 1.62
CA LYS A 145 -5.44 4.13 0.54
C LYS A 145 -4.25 5.06 0.76
N LYS A 146 -3.64 5.52 -0.33
CA LYS A 146 -2.63 6.58 -0.24
C LYS A 146 -3.32 7.83 0.31
N SER A 147 -2.83 8.33 1.44
CA SER A 147 -3.15 9.68 1.87
C SER A 147 -2.34 10.66 1.03
N TYR A 148 -3.00 11.73 0.55
CA TYR A 148 -2.28 12.82 -0.09
C TYR A 148 -1.48 13.54 1.02
N ASN A 149 -0.16 13.60 0.87
CA ASN A 149 0.65 14.42 1.76
C ASN A 149 0.38 15.89 1.45
N LYS A 150 -0.59 16.50 2.14
CA LYS A 150 -0.59 17.95 2.29
C LYS A 150 0.66 18.32 3.07
N SER A 151 1.36 19.39 2.68
CA SER A 151 2.52 19.84 3.46
C SER A 151 2.07 20.09 4.89
N ASN A 152 2.71 19.44 5.87
CA ASN A 152 2.44 19.65 7.29
C ASN A 152 2.66 21.12 7.71
N SER A 153 3.32 21.93 6.87
CA SER A 153 3.50 23.36 7.07
C SER A 153 2.32 24.21 6.61
N MET A 154 1.26 23.66 6.02
CA MET A 154 0.10 24.47 5.62
C MET A 154 -0.80 24.75 6.81
N ASN A 155 -1.10 26.03 7.05
CA ASN A 155 -2.07 26.51 8.06
C ASN A 155 -1.76 26.10 9.52
N THR A 156 -0.48 25.99 9.90
CA THR A 156 -0.11 25.87 11.31
C THR A 156 -0.49 27.15 12.08
N PRO A 157 -0.68 27.10 13.41
CA PRO A 157 -0.96 28.31 14.21
C PRO A 157 0.08 29.40 13.98
N GLU A 158 1.36 29.02 13.86
CA GLU A 158 2.47 29.93 13.59
C GLU A 158 2.32 30.59 12.21
N ASN A 159 1.97 29.82 11.19
CA ASN A 159 1.77 30.37 9.85
C ASN A 159 0.50 31.22 9.76
N LYS A 160 -0.51 30.97 10.61
CA LYS A 160 -1.69 31.85 10.75
C LYS A 160 -1.35 33.16 11.46
N ILE A 161 -0.49 33.13 12.48
CA ILE A 161 0.02 34.34 13.14
C ILE A 161 0.83 35.18 12.15
N MET A 162 1.70 34.55 11.36
CA MET A 162 2.45 35.24 10.31
C MET A 162 1.53 35.93 9.29
N ILE A 163 0.35 35.35 9.00
CA ILE A 163 -0.68 36.00 8.17
C ILE A 163 -1.26 37.25 8.85
N ILE A 164 -1.54 37.19 10.15
CA ILE A 164 -2.06 38.33 10.93
C ILE A 164 -1.02 39.46 10.99
N ASP A 165 0.25 39.09 11.14
CA ASP A 165 1.37 40.03 11.30
C ASP A 165 1.96 40.52 9.97
N ASP A 166 1.35 40.18 8.82
CA ASP A 166 1.84 40.49 7.46
C ASP A 166 3.30 40.06 7.20
N THR A 167 3.71 38.95 7.82
CA THR A 167 5.05 38.38 7.69
C THR A 167 5.02 37.05 6.92
N ARG A 168 6.10 36.75 6.19
CA ARG A 168 6.15 35.58 5.30
C ARG A 168 6.69 34.36 6.03
N ALA A 169 5.94 33.26 6.06
CA ALA A 169 6.48 31.98 6.49
C ALA A 169 7.34 31.34 5.39
N VAL A 170 8.61 31.05 5.73
CA VAL A 170 9.63 30.55 4.78
C VAL A 170 10.02 29.13 5.17
N ASN A 171 9.81 28.17 4.25
CA ASN A 171 10.35 26.81 4.39
C ASN A 171 11.65 26.69 3.60
N ARG A 172 12.77 26.39 4.28
CA ARG A 172 14.09 26.22 3.63
C ARG A 172 14.28 24.74 3.28
N LEU A 173 14.15 24.41 2.01
CA LEU A 173 14.43 23.07 1.48
C LEU A 173 15.92 22.92 1.11
N PRO A 174 16.49 21.71 1.15
CA PRO A 174 17.86 21.49 0.68
C PRO A 174 18.01 21.89 -0.79
N ASN A 175 19.12 22.55 -1.12
CA ASN A 175 19.40 23.02 -2.48
C ASN A 175 19.38 21.86 -3.48
N SER A 176 18.36 21.82 -4.35
CA SER A 176 18.38 20.99 -5.56
C SER A 176 19.34 21.63 -6.57
N LYS A 177 20.61 21.21 -6.55
CA LYS A 177 21.70 21.74 -7.40
C LYS A 177 21.60 21.26 -8.87
N GLY A 178 20.41 21.32 -9.46
CA GLY A 178 20.18 21.11 -10.89
C GLY A 178 19.89 22.44 -11.60
N PRO A 179 20.12 22.54 -12.91
CA PRO A 179 19.64 23.69 -13.69
C PRO A 179 18.12 23.73 -13.66
N ASN A 180 17.54 24.76 -13.05
CA ASN A 180 16.09 24.95 -12.96
C ASN A 180 15.58 25.69 -14.20
N PHE A 181 14.52 25.16 -14.83
CA PHE A 181 13.72 25.90 -15.80
C PHE A 181 12.55 26.56 -15.08
N HIS A 182 12.33 27.85 -15.35
CA HIS A 182 11.22 28.61 -14.82
C HIS A 182 10.19 28.84 -15.92
N MET A 183 8.93 28.69 -15.59
CA MET A 183 7.81 28.86 -16.49
C MET A 183 6.84 29.89 -15.90
N LEU A 184 6.34 30.80 -16.73
CA LEU A 184 5.17 31.62 -16.45
C LEU A 184 4.09 31.27 -17.45
N GLY A 185 2.92 30.88 -16.94
CA GLY A 185 1.76 30.55 -17.74
C GLY A 185 0.55 31.35 -17.31
N ALA A 186 -0.32 31.68 -18.26
CA ALA A 186 -1.64 32.22 -18.02
C ALA A 186 -2.70 31.28 -18.60
N LEU A 187 -3.68 30.92 -17.77
CA LEU A 187 -4.83 30.12 -18.15
C LEU A 187 -6.10 30.97 -18.04
N CYS A 188 -7.04 30.73 -18.95
CA CYS A 188 -8.43 31.16 -18.81
C CYS A 188 -9.34 29.93 -18.85
N TYR A 189 -10.66 30.15 -18.76
CA TYR A 189 -11.63 29.06 -18.79
C TYR A 189 -11.61 28.23 -20.10
N LEU A 190 -11.08 28.79 -21.20
CA LEU A 190 -10.91 28.09 -22.48
C LEU A 190 -9.60 27.29 -22.55
N GLY A 191 -8.66 27.50 -21.63
CA GLY A 191 -7.35 26.85 -21.62
C GLY A 191 -6.18 27.83 -21.59
N LEU A 192 -5.03 27.35 -22.09
CA LEU A 192 -3.75 28.07 -22.03
C LEU A 192 -3.76 29.28 -22.97
N VAL A 193 -3.56 30.46 -22.41
CA VAL A 193 -3.52 31.74 -23.15
C VAL A 193 -2.10 32.05 -23.60
N HIS A 194 -1.15 31.93 -22.67
CA HIS A 194 0.25 32.27 -22.93
C HIS A 194 1.17 31.46 -22.01
N LEU A 195 2.33 31.06 -22.52
CA LEU A 195 3.35 30.34 -21.77
C LEU A 195 4.74 30.79 -22.20
N GLU A 196 5.53 31.25 -21.24
CA GLU A 196 6.95 31.55 -21.45
C GLU A 196 7.80 30.67 -20.54
N SER A 197 8.89 30.14 -21.08
CA SER A 197 9.88 29.36 -20.33
C SER A 197 11.26 29.97 -20.45
N LYS A 198 12.00 30.06 -19.35
CA LYS A 198 13.38 30.56 -19.35
C LYS A 198 14.24 29.85 -18.30
N ARG A 199 15.56 29.84 -18.51
CA ARG A 199 16.54 29.20 -17.61
C ARG A 199 16.88 30.00 -16.34
N ARG A 200 16.35 31.22 -16.20
CA ARG A 200 16.63 32.10 -15.06
C ARG A 200 15.35 32.37 -14.27
N HIS A 201 15.48 32.73 -13.00
CA HIS A 201 14.33 33.06 -12.17
C HIS A 201 13.60 34.31 -12.70
N HIS A 202 12.30 34.40 -12.48
CA HIS A 202 11.55 35.64 -12.70
C HIS A 202 11.73 36.57 -11.49
N THR A 203 12.11 37.81 -11.75
CA THR A 203 12.05 38.91 -10.81
C THR A 203 10.70 39.62 -10.91
N LYS A 204 10.35 40.44 -9.92
CA LYS A 204 9.15 41.29 -9.94
C LYS A 204 9.01 42.06 -11.25
N LYS A 205 10.08 42.74 -11.68
CA LYS A 205 10.11 43.48 -12.94
C LYS A 205 9.82 42.59 -14.15
N THR A 206 10.50 41.44 -14.27
CA THR A 206 10.26 40.54 -15.40
C THR A 206 8.85 39.94 -15.41
N CYS A 207 8.25 39.74 -14.25
CA CYS A 207 6.86 39.27 -14.14
C CYS A 207 5.88 40.38 -14.57
N SER A 208 6.10 41.61 -14.13
CA SER A 208 5.30 42.76 -14.57
C SER A 208 5.41 43.01 -16.08
N ASP A 209 6.64 42.97 -16.63
CA ASP A 209 6.88 43.12 -18.07
C ASP A 209 6.15 42.02 -18.86
N TRP A 210 6.19 40.77 -18.36
CA TRP A 210 5.46 39.65 -18.94
C TRP A 210 3.94 39.84 -18.90
N CYS A 211 3.38 40.28 -17.76
CA CYS A 211 1.95 40.57 -17.63
C CYS A 211 1.51 41.69 -18.58
N CYS A 212 2.32 42.74 -18.76
CA CYS A 212 2.06 43.78 -19.75
C CYS A 212 2.00 43.22 -21.17
N GLY A 213 2.92 42.30 -21.53
CA GLY A 213 2.91 41.61 -22.81
C GLY A 213 1.64 40.78 -23.02
N LEU A 214 1.28 39.99 -22.01
CA LEU A 214 0.05 39.20 -21.99
C LEU A 214 -1.21 40.05 -22.18
N ILE A 215 -1.35 41.14 -21.41
CA ILE A 215 -2.50 42.03 -21.49
C ILE A 215 -2.60 42.65 -22.89
N LYS A 216 -1.48 43.14 -23.45
CA LYS A 216 -1.45 43.66 -24.82
C LYS A 216 -1.90 42.62 -25.85
N GLU A 217 -1.49 41.37 -25.69
CA GLU A 217 -1.91 40.27 -26.57
C GLU A 217 -3.43 40.01 -26.45
N ILE A 218 -3.98 40.01 -25.23
CA ILE A 218 -5.42 39.83 -24.98
C ILE A 218 -6.24 40.99 -25.55
N LEU A 219 -5.80 42.23 -25.37
CA LEU A 219 -6.46 43.41 -25.93
C LEU A 219 -6.44 43.38 -27.47
N GLY A 220 -5.35 42.89 -28.07
CA GLY A 220 -5.26 42.67 -29.52
C GLY A 220 -6.31 41.69 -30.06
N LYS A 221 -6.88 40.83 -29.21
CA LYS A 221 -7.99 39.90 -29.55
C LYS A 221 -9.38 40.53 -29.35
N CYS A 222 -9.46 41.86 -29.30
CA CYS A 222 -10.70 42.65 -29.14
C CYS A 222 -11.43 42.44 -27.80
N VAL A 223 -10.72 42.02 -26.76
CA VAL A 223 -11.25 41.95 -25.39
C VAL A 223 -11.14 43.33 -24.74
N SER A 224 -12.21 43.82 -24.10
CA SER A 224 -12.16 45.10 -23.37
C SER A 224 -11.31 44.96 -22.12
N GLN A 225 -10.47 45.96 -21.80
CA GLN A 225 -9.63 45.92 -20.60
C GLN A 225 -10.44 45.74 -19.30
N SER A 226 -11.64 46.32 -19.24
CA SER A 226 -12.53 46.23 -18.08
C SER A 226 -13.11 44.85 -17.84
N SER A 227 -12.99 43.94 -18.81
CA SER A 227 -13.42 42.55 -18.69
C SER A 227 -12.29 41.61 -18.26
N ILE A 228 -11.07 42.12 -18.11
CA ILE A 228 -9.90 41.32 -17.75
C ILE A 228 -9.73 41.35 -16.23
N VAL A 229 -9.73 40.16 -15.64
CA VAL A 229 -9.37 39.94 -14.24
C VAL A 229 -8.14 39.05 -14.20
N LEU A 230 -7.02 39.59 -13.72
CA LEU A 230 -5.79 38.84 -13.54
C LEU A 230 -5.77 38.23 -12.14
N VAL A 231 -5.79 36.90 -12.05
CA VAL A 231 -5.72 36.17 -10.79
C VAL A 231 -4.30 35.63 -10.60
N CYS A 232 -3.66 35.98 -9.49
CA CYS A 232 -2.29 35.57 -9.17
C CYS A 232 -2.19 34.98 -7.76
N ASP A 233 -1.27 34.05 -7.56
CA ASP A 233 -0.92 33.59 -6.22
C ASP A 233 -0.19 34.70 -5.45
N ASN A 234 -0.21 34.60 -4.12
CA ASN A 234 0.46 35.56 -3.25
C ASN A 234 1.97 35.26 -3.14
N ALA A 235 2.66 35.36 -4.28
CA ALA A 235 4.10 35.25 -4.37
C ALA A 235 4.75 36.64 -4.33
N SER A 236 5.94 36.74 -3.73
CA SER A 236 6.69 38.01 -3.68
C SER A 236 7.00 38.59 -5.04
N ILE A 237 7.06 37.76 -6.10
CA ILE A 237 7.26 38.22 -7.47
C ILE A 237 6.06 39.00 -8.02
N HIS A 238 4.88 38.83 -7.41
CA HIS A 238 3.63 39.47 -7.82
C HIS A 238 3.34 40.77 -7.06
N GLY A 239 4.16 41.14 -6.07
CA GLY A 239 3.87 42.26 -5.16
C GLY A 239 3.62 43.62 -5.85
N ASP A 240 4.14 43.82 -7.05
CA ASP A 240 4.01 45.09 -7.78
C ASP A 240 2.94 45.02 -8.88
N LEU A 241 2.25 43.89 -9.07
CA LEU A 241 1.27 43.70 -10.14
C LEU A 241 0.03 44.57 -9.97
N LYS A 242 -0.32 44.97 -8.75
CA LYS A 242 -1.41 45.95 -8.52
C LYS A 242 -1.16 47.28 -9.22
N ASN A 243 0.10 47.64 -9.48
CA ASN A 243 0.42 48.86 -10.22
C ASN A 243 -0.07 48.81 -11.68
N LEU A 244 -0.39 47.62 -12.21
CA LEU A 244 -0.97 47.46 -13.54
C LEU A 244 -2.38 48.02 -13.64
N GLU A 245 -3.15 48.08 -12.55
CA GLU A 245 -4.49 48.69 -12.55
C GLU A 245 -4.43 50.19 -12.87
N SER A 246 -3.33 50.86 -12.49
CA SER A 246 -3.06 52.26 -12.85
C SER A 246 -2.65 52.42 -14.32
N VAL A 247 -2.06 51.39 -14.93
CA VAL A 247 -1.60 51.40 -16.33
C VAL A 247 -2.75 51.07 -17.29
N TYR A 248 -3.65 50.16 -16.90
CA TYR A 248 -4.78 49.69 -17.70
C TYR A 248 -6.11 49.99 -16.98
N THR A 249 -6.78 51.07 -17.38
CA THR A 249 -7.98 51.59 -16.70
C THR A 249 -9.13 50.57 -16.66
N GLY A 250 -9.39 49.97 -15.50
CA GLY A 250 -10.47 49.00 -15.32
C GLY A 250 -10.02 47.53 -15.36
N LEU A 251 -8.73 47.27 -15.56
CA LEU A 251 -8.14 45.98 -15.23
C LEU A 251 -8.29 45.74 -13.73
N THR A 252 -8.62 44.50 -13.33
CA THR A 252 -8.63 44.08 -11.92
C THR A 252 -7.55 43.04 -11.65
N VAL A 253 -6.74 43.23 -10.61
CA VAL A 253 -5.71 42.28 -10.18
C VAL A 253 -6.09 41.68 -8.82
N LEU A 254 -6.37 40.37 -8.83
CA LEU A 254 -6.74 39.61 -7.63
C LEU A 254 -5.56 38.77 -7.14
N HIS A 255 -5.12 39.06 -5.91
CA HIS A 255 -4.17 38.21 -5.19
C HIS A 255 -4.93 37.19 -4.34
N MET A 256 -4.63 35.91 -4.52
CA MET A 256 -5.19 34.86 -3.67
C MET A 256 -4.68 34.96 -2.23
N SER A 257 -5.42 34.40 -1.28
CA SER A 257 -4.93 34.25 0.09
C SER A 257 -3.63 33.41 0.13
N PRO A 258 -2.72 33.66 1.07
CA PRO A 258 -1.54 32.81 1.30
C PRO A 258 -1.91 31.32 1.37
N TYR A 259 -0.99 30.46 0.91
CA TYR A 259 -1.12 28.99 0.97
C TYR A 259 -2.44 28.43 0.41
N SER A 260 -2.97 29.05 -0.64
CA SER A 260 -4.23 28.66 -1.26
C SER A 260 -4.09 28.06 -2.67
N PRO A 261 -3.18 27.08 -2.91
CA PRO A 261 -2.96 26.53 -4.26
C PRO A 261 -4.19 25.81 -4.81
N MET A 262 -5.09 25.32 -3.94
CA MET A 262 -6.37 24.72 -4.34
C MET A 262 -7.32 25.69 -5.04
N LEU A 263 -7.10 27.00 -4.88
CA LEU A 263 -7.89 28.04 -5.54
C LEU A 263 -7.24 28.52 -6.84
N ASN A 264 -6.01 28.08 -7.13
CA ASN A 264 -5.30 28.43 -8.34
C ASN A 264 -5.58 27.37 -9.43
N PRO A 265 -6.29 27.70 -10.52
CA PRO A 265 -6.59 26.72 -11.56
C PRO A 265 -5.33 26.11 -12.19
N ILE A 266 -4.23 26.85 -12.28
CA ILE A 266 -2.99 26.37 -12.92
C ILE A 266 -2.27 25.28 -12.13
N GLU A 267 -2.54 25.16 -10.82
CA GLU A 267 -1.90 24.16 -9.96
C GLU A 267 -2.58 22.78 -10.06
N ASN A 268 -3.81 22.74 -10.59
CA ASN A 268 -4.61 21.52 -10.71
C ASN A 268 -4.99 21.20 -12.17
N ALA A 269 -4.44 21.95 -13.13
CA ALA A 269 -4.67 21.78 -14.57
C ALA A 269 -3.95 20.56 -15.15
#